data_AF-A0A3D4TRI9-F1
#
_entry.id   AF-A0A3D4TRI9-F1
#
_cell.length_a   1.000
_cell.length_b   1.000
_cell.length_c   1.000
_cell.angle_alpha   90.00
_cell.angle_beta   90.00
_cell.angle_gamma   90.00
#
_symmetry.space_group_name_H-M   'P 1'
#
loop_
_entity.id
_entity.type
_entity.pdbx_description
1 polymer ?
#
loop_
_entity_poly.entity_id
_entity_poly.type
_entity_poly.pdbx_seq_one_letter_code
_entity_poly.pdbx_strand_id
1 'polypeptide(L)'
;MPVGTPATGFNAVAMGDGAVASGASSTAIGQGANASAANAVALGQGSVADRANTVSVGSEGNERQVTNVAAGTTATDAVNKGQLDRGMATANSYTDSRVKAVADSFDVFKGEIDGRLRHMDRRIDRQGAMSAAMLNMATSAAGIRTQNRVGVGIGFQGGESALSLGYQRAISDRATVTFGGAFSSDDSSVGVGAGFGW
;
A
#
# COMPACT_ATOMS: atom_id res chain seq x y z
N MET A 1 58.13 -1.79 40.31
CA MET A 1 57.79 -0.44 40.81
C MET A 1 56.27 -0.37 40.83
N PRO A 2 55.58 -0.18 41.97
CA PRO A 2 54.15 0.10 41.94
C PRO A 2 53.94 1.44 41.23
N VAL A 3 53.21 1.45 40.12
CA VAL A 3 52.90 2.68 39.39
C VAL A 3 51.70 3.30 40.10
N GLY A 4 51.87 4.49 40.66
CA GLY A 4 50.85 5.13 41.50
C GLY A 4 49.51 5.26 40.79
N THR A 5 48.41 5.19 41.55
CA THR A 5 47.04 5.50 41.13
C THR A 5 46.82 7.02 41.20
N PRO A 6 46.95 7.80 40.12
CA PRO A 6 46.85 9.25 40.21
C PRO A 6 45.37 9.64 40.28
N ALA A 7 44.86 9.84 41.49
CA ALA A 7 43.62 10.56 41.74
C ALA A 7 43.94 12.06 41.86
N THR A 8 44.28 12.71 40.74
CA THR A 8 44.70 14.12 40.72
C THR A 8 43.52 15.10 40.64
N GLY A 9 42.32 14.62 40.29
CA GLY A 9 41.11 15.42 40.33
C GLY A 9 40.64 15.70 41.75
N PHE A 10 40.03 16.87 41.97
CA PHE A 10 39.37 17.18 43.24
C PHE A 10 38.28 16.13 43.54
N ASN A 11 38.25 15.54 44.74
CA ASN A 11 37.33 14.45 45.12
C ASN A 11 37.38 13.20 44.21
N ALA A 12 38.51 12.91 43.56
CA ALA A 12 38.63 11.77 42.66
C ALA A 12 38.97 10.45 43.39
N VAL A 13 38.61 9.33 42.78
CA VAL A 13 38.96 7.97 43.23
C VAL A 13 39.69 7.24 42.10
N ALA A 14 40.88 6.71 42.37
CA ALA A 14 41.63 5.87 41.44
C ALA A 14 42.03 4.55 42.10
N MET A 15 41.65 3.42 41.51
CA MET A 15 41.94 2.08 42.03
C MET A 15 42.39 1.15 40.90
N GLY A 16 43.61 0.62 41.02
CA GLY A 16 44.23 -0.29 40.03
C GLY A 16 45.54 0.27 39.48
N ASP A 17 46.49 -0.60 39.10
CA ASP A 17 47.79 -0.16 38.58
C ASP A 17 47.63 0.74 37.33
N GLY A 18 48.20 1.94 37.38
CA GLY A 18 48.06 2.94 36.32
C GLY A 18 46.65 3.50 36.11
N ALA A 19 45.70 3.30 37.05
CA ALA A 19 44.38 3.93 36.99
C ALA A 19 44.49 5.44 37.24
N VAL A 20 43.95 6.28 36.35
CA VAL A 20 44.01 7.74 36.39
C VAL A 20 42.62 8.33 36.57
N ALA A 21 42.42 9.13 37.62
CA ALA A 21 41.20 9.89 37.86
C ALA A 21 41.55 11.39 37.98
N SER A 22 41.60 12.08 36.84
CA SER A 22 42.05 13.47 36.74
C SER A 22 40.90 14.48 36.66
N GLY A 23 39.68 14.03 36.37
CA GLY A 23 38.49 14.89 36.40
C GLY A 23 38.01 15.19 37.82
N ALA A 24 37.38 16.36 38.04
CA ALA A 24 36.75 16.66 39.33
C ALA A 24 35.62 15.66 39.63
N SER A 25 35.55 15.12 40.85
CA SER A 25 34.61 14.07 41.28
C SER A 25 34.61 12.82 40.39
N SER A 26 35.75 12.51 39.75
CA SER A 26 35.86 11.35 38.85
C SER A 26 36.19 10.06 39.61
N THR A 27 35.87 8.91 39.02
CA THR A 27 36.20 7.58 39.58
C THR A 27 36.78 6.70 38.49
N ALA A 28 37.98 6.16 38.69
CA ALA A 28 38.63 5.19 37.82
C ALA A 28 38.89 3.89 38.58
N ILE A 29 38.28 2.79 38.16
CA ILE A 29 38.42 1.46 38.79
C ILE A 29 38.83 0.44 37.73
N GLY A 30 40.06 -0.06 37.83
CA GLY A 30 40.66 -1.04 36.92
C GLY A 30 42.06 -0.63 36.46
N GLN A 31 42.91 -1.61 36.15
CA GLN A 31 44.26 -1.36 35.62
C GLN A 31 44.17 -0.48 34.35
N GLY A 32 44.90 0.64 34.32
CA GLY A 32 44.87 1.58 33.20
C GLY A 32 43.53 2.26 32.92
N ALA A 33 42.54 2.17 33.83
CA ALA A 33 41.28 2.91 33.69
C ALA A 33 41.55 4.43 33.76
N ASN A 34 40.92 5.23 32.88
CA ASN A 34 41.17 6.67 32.80
C ASN A 34 39.84 7.45 32.83
N ALA A 35 39.57 8.11 33.95
CA ALA A 35 38.45 9.02 34.12
C ALA A 35 38.94 10.48 34.12
N SER A 36 38.92 11.11 32.94
CA SER A 36 39.48 12.43 32.71
C SER A 36 38.46 13.56 32.79
N ALA A 37 37.16 13.25 32.65
CA ALA A 37 36.08 14.24 32.72
C ALA A 37 35.45 14.38 34.11
N ALA A 38 34.80 15.53 34.35
CA ALA A 38 34.15 15.82 35.62
C ALA A 38 32.95 14.90 35.88
N ASN A 39 32.81 14.38 37.10
CA ASN A 39 31.74 13.47 37.52
C ASN A 39 31.62 12.23 36.60
N ALA A 40 32.74 11.74 36.08
CA ALA A 40 32.79 10.59 35.18
C ALA A 40 33.33 9.35 35.89
N VAL A 41 32.84 8.17 35.49
CA VAL A 41 33.27 6.88 36.03
C VAL A 41 33.85 6.02 34.91
N ALA A 42 35.13 5.67 34.98
CA ALA A 42 35.75 4.63 34.15
C ALA A 42 35.77 3.31 34.94
N LEU A 43 34.97 2.34 34.51
CA LEU A 43 34.80 1.05 35.19
C LEU A 43 35.34 -0.09 34.34
N GLY A 44 36.38 -0.77 34.83
CA GLY A 44 37.07 -1.87 34.15
C GLY A 44 38.46 -1.49 33.63
N GLN A 45 39.28 -2.51 33.37
CA GLN A 45 40.64 -2.37 32.86
C GLN A 45 40.64 -1.62 31.52
N GLY A 46 41.48 -0.58 31.36
CA GLY A 46 41.57 0.20 30.12
C GLY A 46 40.30 0.95 29.69
N SER A 47 39.29 1.06 30.57
CA SER A 47 38.11 1.87 30.29
C SER A 47 38.47 3.37 30.27
N VAL A 48 37.84 4.13 29.38
CA VAL A 48 38.07 5.57 29.23
C VAL A 48 36.75 6.31 29.41
N ALA A 49 36.71 7.25 30.35
CA ALA A 49 35.57 8.12 30.62
C ALA A 49 35.98 9.59 30.47
N ASP A 50 35.85 10.10 29.24
CA ASP A 50 36.25 11.43 28.79
C ASP A 50 35.07 12.40 28.61
N ARG A 51 33.85 11.95 28.96
CA ARG A 51 32.63 12.76 28.95
C ARG A 51 32.09 12.96 30.37
N ALA A 52 31.75 14.20 30.70
CA ALA A 52 31.24 14.54 32.03
C ALA A 52 29.89 13.88 32.31
N ASN A 53 29.63 13.50 33.57
CA ASN A 53 28.39 12.83 34.01
C ASN A 53 28.09 11.51 33.28
N THR A 54 29.11 10.69 33.03
CA THR A 54 28.94 9.38 32.36
C THR A 54 29.57 8.26 33.15
N VAL A 55 29.11 7.03 32.90
CA VAL A 55 29.81 5.80 33.29
C VAL A 55 30.25 5.12 31.99
N SER A 56 31.54 4.97 31.81
CA SER A 56 32.12 4.19 30.71
C SER A 56 32.58 2.84 31.23
N VAL A 57 32.11 1.78 30.58
CA VAL A 57 32.49 0.39 30.89
C VAL A 57 33.54 -0.17 29.94
N GLY A 58 34.10 0.67 29.06
CA GLY A 58 35.07 0.27 28.04
C GLY A 58 35.77 1.46 27.42
N SER A 59 36.34 1.25 26.24
CA SER A 59 36.92 2.28 25.40
C SER A 59 36.63 1.96 23.93
N GLU A 60 36.90 2.90 23.03
CA GLU A 60 36.72 2.68 21.59
C GLU A 60 37.46 1.41 21.13
N GLY A 61 36.74 0.49 20.49
CA GLY A 61 37.26 -0.81 20.05
C GLY A 61 37.48 -1.84 21.17
N ASN A 62 37.18 -1.49 22.42
CA ASN A 62 37.23 -2.37 23.60
C ASN A 62 35.92 -2.25 24.40
N GLU A 63 34.79 -2.23 23.69
CA GLU A 63 33.46 -2.17 24.30
C GLU A 63 33.17 -3.44 25.11
N ARG A 64 32.42 -3.29 26.19
CA ARG A 64 31.99 -4.40 27.02
C ARG A 64 30.49 -4.58 26.95
N GLN A 65 30.07 -5.85 27.00
CA GLN A 65 28.66 -6.18 27.18
C GLN A 65 28.26 -5.94 28.65
N VAL A 66 27.10 -5.32 28.85
CA VAL A 66 26.45 -5.20 30.16
C VAL A 66 25.33 -6.24 30.22
N THR A 67 25.56 -7.35 30.92
CA THR A 67 24.62 -8.49 31.00
C THR A 67 23.83 -8.48 32.30
N ASN A 68 22.72 -9.24 32.33
CA ASN A 68 21.83 -9.37 33.50
C ASN A 68 21.13 -8.05 33.90
N VAL A 69 20.85 -7.20 32.90
CA VAL A 69 20.06 -5.98 33.08
C VAL A 69 18.57 -6.36 33.17
N ALA A 70 17.97 -6.16 34.34
CA ALA A 70 16.52 -6.31 34.52
C ALA A 70 15.76 -5.33 33.59
N ALA A 71 14.49 -5.63 33.33
CA ALA A 71 13.68 -4.74 32.48
C ALA A 71 13.49 -3.38 33.17
N GLY A 72 13.76 -2.29 32.42
CA GLY A 72 13.52 -0.93 32.90
C GLY A 72 12.03 -0.66 33.14
N THR A 73 11.74 0.11 34.18
CA THR A 73 10.39 0.44 34.66
C THR A 73 10.10 1.94 34.64
N THR A 74 11.13 2.78 34.71
CA THR A 74 11.05 4.23 34.62
C THR A 74 11.67 4.75 33.32
N ALA A 75 11.42 6.01 32.97
CA ALA A 75 11.87 6.60 31.71
C ALA A 75 13.40 6.69 31.57
N THR A 76 14.15 6.63 32.68
CA THR A 76 15.61 6.74 32.71
C THR A 76 16.31 5.42 33.01
N ASP A 77 15.58 4.31 33.10
CA ASP A 77 16.16 2.98 33.28
C ASP A 77 16.77 2.49 31.96
N ALA A 78 17.82 1.66 32.06
CA ALA A 78 18.36 0.98 30.89
C ALA A 78 17.32 0.02 30.29
N VAL A 79 17.22 0.01 28.95
CA VAL A 79 16.39 -0.94 28.21
C VAL A 79 17.20 -2.20 27.95
N ASN A 80 16.68 -3.37 28.31
CA ASN A 80 17.32 -4.64 27.99
C ASN A 80 16.87 -5.19 26.62
N LYS A 81 17.61 -6.16 26.06
CA LYS A 81 17.30 -6.75 24.75
C LYS A 81 15.88 -7.31 24.66
N GLY A 82 15.38 -7.94 25.73
CA GLY A 82 14.02 -8.48 25.76
C GLY A 82 12.92 -7.41 25.68
N GLN A 83 13.16 -6.19 26.16
CA GLN A 83 12.27 -5.05 25.95
C GLN A 83 12.31 -4.56 24.50
N LEU A 84 13.51 -4.43 23.93
CA LEU A 84 13.68 -4.02 22.53
C LEU A 84 13.02 -5.01 21.56
N ASP A 85 13.29 -6.30 21.71
CA ASP A 85 12.73 -7.36 20.86
C ASP A 85 11.19 -7.33 20.86
N ARG A 86 10.56 -7.11 22.03
CA ARG A 86 9.11 -6.97 22.15
C ARG A 86 8.58 -5.73 21.43
N GLY A 87 9.24 -4.59 21.59
CA GLY A 87 8.87 -3.36 20.89
C GLY A 87 8.93 -3.53 19.36
N MET A 88 9.98 -4.17 18.86
CA MET A 88 10.15 -4.47 17.44
C MET A 88 9.10 -5.46 16.93
N ALA A 89 8.78 -6.50 17.72
CA ALA A 89 7.71 -7.43 17.38
C ALA A 89 6.34 -6.75 17.26
N THR A 90 6.00 -5.83 18.17
CA THR A 90 4.78 -5.03 18.09
C THR A 90 4.77 -4.14 16.84
N ALA A 91 5.89 -3.49 16.51
CA ALA A 91 6.00 -2.65 15.32
C ALA A 91 5.84 -3.45 14.01
N ASN A 92 6.43 -4.64 13.94
CA ASN A 92 6.28 -5.54 12.79
C ASN A 92 4.83 -6.00 12.65
N SER A 93 4.20 -6.47 13.73
CA SER A 93 2.80 -6.90 13.72
C SER A 93 1.85 -5.78 13.27
N TYR A 94 2.09 -4.55 13.72
CA TYR A 94 1.33 -3.37 13.26
C TYR A 94 1.50 -3.16 11.75
N THR A 95 2.74 -3.19 11.26
CA THR A 95 3.05 -2.98 9.84
C THR A 95 2.43 -4.08 8.96
N ASP A 96 2.56 -5.34 9.36
CA ASP A 96 1.98 -6.49 8.65
C ASP A 96 0.45 -6.37 8.56
N SER A 97 -0.20 -5.94 9.65
CA SER A 97 -1.65 -5.70 9.67
C SER A 97 -2.06 -4.60 8.69
N ARG A 98 -1.27 -3.51 8.60
CA ARG A 98 -1.52 -2.42 7.65
C ARG A 98 -1.30 -2.85 6.21
N VAL A 99 -0.22 -3.56 5.93
CA VAL A 99 0.09 -4.07 4.58
C VAL A 99 -1.00 -5.04 4.13
N LYS A 100 -1.43 -5.95 5.01
CA LYS A 100 -2.53 -6.87 4.70
C LYS A 100 -3.82 -6.14 4.39
N ALA A 101 -4.20 -5.13 5.17
CA ALA A 101 -5.41 -4.35 4.91
C ALA A 101 -5.38 -3.65 3.54
N VAL A 102 -4.22 -3.14 3.14
CA VAL A 102 -4.02 -2.54 1.81
C VAL A 102 -4.11 -3.59 0.71
N ALA A 103 -3.48 -4.75 0.88
CA ALA A 103 -3.56 -5.85 -0.08
C ALA A 103 -5.00 -6.33 -0.27
N ASP A 104 -5.73 -6.55 0.82
CA ASP A 104 -7.14 -6.96 0.80
C ASP A 104 -8.01 -5.90 0.08
N SER A 105 -7.75 -4.61 0.31
CA SER A 105 -8.46 -3.51 -0.38
C SER A 105 -8.21 -3.51 -1.89
N PHE A 106 -6.99 -3.84 -2.31
CA PHE A 106 -6.62 -3.88 -3.72
C PHE A 106 -7.25 -5.08 -4.45
N ASP A 107 -7.36 -6.22 -3.78
CA ASP A 107 -8.02 -7.39 -4.33
C ASP A 107 -9.54 -7.16 -4.51
N VAL A 108 -10.19 -6.50 -3.55
CA VAL A 108 -11.58 -6.07 -3.69
C VAL A 108 -11.74 -5.11 -4.87
N PHE A 109 -10.88 -4.11 -4.98
CA PHE A 109 -10.90 -3.15 -6.08
C PHE A 109 -10.73 -3.82 -7.45
N LYS A 110 -9.76 -4.74 -7.60
CA LYS A 110 -9.59 -5.54 -8.82
C LYS A 110 -10.85 -6.33 -9.16
N GLY A 111 -11.45 -7.02 -8.18
CA GLY A 111 -12.68 -7.77 -8.38
C GLY A 111 -13.85 -6.90 -8.86
N GLU A 112 -13.97 -5.68 -8.31
CA GLU A 112 -14.98 -4.72 -8.73
C GLU A 112 -14.74 -4.25 -10.17
N ILE A 113 -13.50 -3.93 -10.55
CA ILE A 113 -13.15 -3.56 -11.92
C ILE A 113 -13.44 -4.70 -12.90
N ASP A 114 -12.99 -5.92 -12.59
CA ASP A 114 -13.22 -7.09 -13.46
C ASP A 114 -14.72 -7.39 -13.63
N GLY A 115 -15.52 -7.15 -12.59
CA GLY A 115 -16.97 -7.24 -12.65
C GLY A 115 -17.58 -6.16 -13.56
N ARG A 116 -17.14 -4.91 -13.41
CA ARG A 116 -17.59 -3.77 -14.23
C ARG A 116 -17.21 -3.94 -15.69
N LEU A 117 -15.97 -4.35 -15.99
CA LEU A 117 -15.49 -4.60 -17.35
C LEU A 117 -16.35 -5.66 -18.04
N ARG A 118 -16.57 -6.82 -17.40
CA ARG A 118 -17.45 -7.88 -17.94
C ARG A 118 -18.90 -7.45 -18.13
N HIS A 119 -19.40 -6.54 -17.31
CA HIS A 119 -20.74 -5.97 -17.50
C HIS A 119 -20.78 -5.03 -18.69
N MET A 120 -19.76 -4.19 -18.87
CA MET A 120 -19.62 -3.34 -20.05
C MET A 120 -19.47 -4.14 -21.33
N ASP A 121 -18.62 -5.18 -21.34
CA ASP A 121 -18.42 -6.04 -22.51
C ASP A 121 -19.74 -6.67 -22.98
N ARG A 122 -20.50 -7.28 -22.06
CA ARG A 122 -21.83 -7.83 -22.38
C ARG A 122 -22.79 -6.78 -22.93
N ARG A 123 -22.79 -5.57 -22.35
CA ARG A 123 -23.67 -4.49 -22.81
C ARG A 123 -23.26 -3.99 -24.20
N ILE A 124 -21.96 -3.94 -24.50
CA ILE A 124 -21.44 -3.64 -25.84
C ILE A 124 -21.89 -4.72 -26.84
N ASP A 125 -21.76 -6.00 -26.47
CA ASP A 125 -22.20 -7.11 -27.31
C ASP A 125 -23.71 -7.06 -27.58
N ARG A 126 -24.53 -6.80 -26.56
CA ARG A 126 -25.98 -6.60 -26.72
C ARG A 126 -26.31 -5.40 -27.61
N GLN A 127 -25.58 -4.29 -27.48
CA GLN A 127 -25.75 -3.12 -28.36
C GLN A 127 -25.39 -3.44 -29.81
N GLY A 128 -24.34 -4.22 -30.03
CA GLY A 128 -23.95 -4.73 -31.36
C GLY A 128 -25.04 -5.63 -31.95
N ALA A 129 -25.55 -6.58 -31.17
CA ALA A 129 -26.64 -7.45 -31.56
C ALA A 129 -27.92 -6.66 -31.87
N MET A 130 -28.29 -5.68 -31.04
CA MET A 130 -29.46 -4.81 -31.28
C MET A 130 -29.30 -3.97 -32.54
N SER A 131 -28.10 -3.44 -32.78
CA SER A 131 -27.80 -2.67 -33.99
C SER A 131 -27.92 -3.54 -35.24
N ALA A 132 -27.35 -4.75 -35.20
CA ALA A 132 -27.48 -5.72 -36.28
C ALA A 132 -28.94 -6.14 -36.50
N ALA A 133 -29.70 -6.35 -35.41
CA ALA A 133 -31.12 -6.66 -35.47
C ALA A 133 -31.90 -5.54 -36.17
N MET A 134 -31.72 -4.28 -35.75
CA MET A 134 -32.37 -3.12 -36.37
C MET A 134 -31.97 -2.96 -37.83
N LEU A 135 -30.71 -3.20 -38.18
CA LEU A 135 -30.24 -3.14 -39.56
C LEU A 135 -30.92 -4.22 -40.41
N ASN A 136 -31.00 -5.46 -39.92
CA ASN A 136 -31.71 -6.55 -40.57
C ASN A 136 -33.19 -6.23 -40.71
N MET A 137 -33.83 -5.66 -39.69
CA MET A 137 -35.23 -5.22 -39.74
C MET A 137 -35.46 -4.17 -40.83
N ALA A 138 -34.64 -3.11 -40.84
CA ALA A 138 -34.76 -2.01 -41.79
C ALA A 138 -34.53 -2.49 -43.23
N THR A 139 -33.61 -3.42 -43.43
CA THR A 139 -33.29 -4.01 -44.74
C THR A 139 -34.39 -4.95 -45.21
N SER A 140 -34.93 -5.79 -44.32
CA SER A 140 -35.96 -6.78 -44.65
C SER A 140 -37.25 -6.14 -45.17
N ALA A 141 -37.58 -4.94 -44.69
CA ALA A 141 -38.75 -4.21 -45.12
C ALA A 141 -38.47 -3.22 -46.27
N ALA A 142 -37.20 -2.95 -46.64
CA ALA A 142 -36.85 -1.98 -47.68
C ALA A 142 -37.29 -2.37 -49.11
N GLY A 143 -37.39 -3.66 -49.41
CA GLY A 143 -37.79 -4.16 -50.75
C GLY A 143 -39.30 -4.21 -51.02
N ILE A 144 -40.13 -3.88 -50.04
CA ILE A 144 -41.59 -4.05 -50.11
C ILE A 144 -42.23 -2.74 -50.59
N ARG A 145 -42.94 -2.79 -51.74
CA ARG A 145 -43.54 -1.62 -52.44
C ARG A 145 -44.85 -1.09 -51.82
N THR A 146 -45.15 -1.44 -50.56
CA THR A 146 -46.38 -1.00 -49.89
C THR A 146 -46.16 0.30 -49.13
N GLN A 147 -47.21 1.13 -49.01
CA GLN A 147 -47.14 2.38 -48.25
C GLN A 147 -46.84 2.14 -46.76
N ASN A 148 -47.38 1.07 -46.18
CA ASN A 148 -47.18 0.67 -44.80
C ASN A 148 -46.48 -0.68 -44.78
N ARG A 149 -45.44 -0.81 -43.97
CA ARG A 149 -44.70 -2.07 -43.83
C ARG A 149 -44.14 -2.23 -42.43
N VAL A 150 -44.01 -3.49 -42.01
CA VAL A 150 -43.44 -3.88 -40.72
C VAL A 150 -42.27 -4.81 -40.99
N GLY A 151 -41.16 -4.56 -40.32
CA GLY A 151 -39.98 -5.40 -40.34
C GLY A 151 -39.74 -6.04 -38.98
N VAL A 152 -39.18 -7.24 -39.00
CA VAL A 152 -38.60 -7.89 -37.83
C VAL A 152 -37.17 -8.24 -38.19
N GLY A 153 -36.25 -8.08 -37.24
CA GLY A 153 -34.85 -8.40 -37.45
C GLY A 153 -34.25 -9.01 -36.21
N ILE A 154 -33.38 -10.00 -36.40
CA ILE A 154 -32.58 -10.61 -35.34
C ILE A 154 -31.12 -10.24 -35.56
N GLY A 155 -30.38 -10.09 -34.48
CA GLY A 155 -28.96 -9.80 -34.52
C GLY A 155 -28.23 -10.59 -33.45
N PHE A 156 -26.98 -10.93 -33.75
CA PHE A 156 -26.10 -11.72 -32.89
C PHE A 156 -24.75 -11.03 -32.81
N GLN A 157 -24.18 -10.90 -31.62
CA GLN A 157 -22.83 -10.38 -31.42
C GLN A 157 -22.26 -10.87 -30.09
N GLY A 158 -21.02 -11.36 -30.10
CA GLY A 158 -20.31 -11.76 -28.88
C GLY A 158 -20.99 -12.86 -28.04
N GLY A 159 -21.91 -13.63 -28.62
CA GLY A 159 -22.72 -14.63 -27.91
C GLY A 159 -24.04 -14.09 -27.34
N GLU A 160 -24.27 -12.77 -27.42
CA GLU A 160 -25.55 -12.14 -27.14
C GLU A 160 -26.42 -12.09 -28.40
N SER A 161 -27.74 -12.02 -28.20
CA SER A 161 -28.71 -11.91 -29.29
C SER A 161 -29.74 -10.83 -28.99
N ALA A 162 -30.29 -10.24 -30.05
CA ALA A 162 -31.31 -9.22 -29.95
C ALA A 162 -32.39 -9.41 -31.00
N LEU A 163 -33.61 -9.04 -30.63
CA LEU A 163 -34.78 -9.01 -31.51
C LEU A 163 -35.18 -7.55 -31.71
N SER A 164 -35.52 -7.18 -32.94
CA SER A 164 -36.03 -5.86 -33.28
C SER A 164 -37.31 -5.94 -34.08
N LEU A 165 -38.16 -4.94 -33.87
CA LEU A 165 -39.43 -4.74 -34.56
C LEU A 165 -39.50 -3.29 -34.99
N GLY A 166 -39.95 -3.05 -36.22
CA GLY A 166 -40.11 -1.69 -36.71
C GLY A 166 -41.22 -1.53 -37.72
N TYR A 167 -41.75 -0.33 -37.78
CA TYR A 167 -42.74 0.11 -38.72
C TYR A 167 -42.12 1.15 -39.66
N GLN A 168 -42.35 0.99 -40.96
CA GLN A 168 -41.91 1.94 -41.97
C GLN A 168 -43.10 2.41 -42.80
N ARG A 169 -43.05 3.68 -43.20
CA ARG A 169 -44.07 4.30 -44.04
C ARG A 169 -43.44 5.07 -45.20
N ALA A 170 -43.85 4.75 -46.42
CA ALA A 170 -43.55 5.57 -47.59
C ALA A 170 -44.40 6.84 -47.56
N ILE A 171 -43.76 8.01 -47.56
CA ILE A 171 -44.43 9.32 -47.60
C ILE A 171 -44.61 9.77 -49.06
N SER A 172 -43.73 9.33 -49.95
CA SER A 172 -43.85 9.48 -51.40
C SER A 172 -43.17 8.31 -52.10
N ASP A 173 -43.27 8.22 -53.43
CA ASP A 173 -42.56 7.22 -54.24
C ASP A 173 -41.03 7.27 -54.09
N ARG A 174 -40.51 8.36 -53.52
CA ARG A 174 -39.08 8.63 -53.34
C ARG A 174 -38.65 8.81 -51.88
N ALA A 175 -39.56 8.76 -50.90
CA ALA A 175 -39.25 9.04 -49.50
C ALA A 175 -39.90 8.05 -48.54
N THR A 176 -39.14 7.52 -47.59
CA THR A 176 -39.64 6.61 -46.54
C THR A 176 -39.14 7.06 -45.15
N VAL A 177 -39.98 6.91 -44.12
CA VAL A 177 -39.60 7.04 -42.71
C VAL A 177 -39.74 5.68 -42.01
N THR A 178 -38.84 5.37 -41.09
CA THR A 178 -38.75 4.14 -40.31
C THR A 178 -38.71 4.46 -38.82
N PHE A 179 -39.47 3.71 -38.03
CA PHE A 179 -39.43 3.72 -36.56
C PHE A 179 -39.24 2.27 -36.10
N GLY A 180 -38.31 2.01 -35.20
CA GLY A 180 -38.08 0.65 -34.71
C GLY A 180 -37.53 0.60 -33.30
N GLY A 181 -37.80 -0.49 -32.60
CA GLY A 181 -37.22 -0.83 -31.31
C GLY A 181 -36.49 -2.15 -31.38
N ALA A 182 -35.43 -2.30 -30.60
CA ALA A 182 -34.72 -3.56 -30.41
C ALA A 182 -34.56 -3.86 -28.92
N PHE A 183 -34.56 -5.15 -28.59
CA PHE A 183 -34.60 -5.66 -27.24
C PHE A 183 -33.63 -6.84 -27.14
N SER A 184 -32.88 -6.90 -26.05
CA SER A 184 -31.92 -7.96 -25.75
C SER A 184 -31.84 -8.15 -24.23
N SER A 185 -32.23 -9.32 -23.71
CA SER A 185 -32.32 -9.67 -22.27
C SER A 185 -32.77 -8.53 -21.33
N ASP A 186 -31.85 -7.63 -20.94
CA ASP A 186 -32.08 -6.54 -19.97
C ASP A 186 -31.97 -5.13 -20.60
N ASP A 187 -31.58 -5.03 -21.87
CA ASP A 187 -31.38 -3.78 -22.60
C ASP A 187 -32.42 -3.61 -23.72
N SER A 188 -32.76 -2.35 -23.99
CA SER A 188 -33.61 -1.98 -25.12
C SER A 188 -33.09 -0.71 -25.78
N SER A 189 -33.39 -0.57 -27.06
CA SER A 189 -33.03 0.60 -27.86
C SER A 189 -34.16 0.95 -28.82
N VAL A 190 -34.26 2.22 -29.18
CA VAL A 190 -35.25 2.72 -30.14
C VAL A 190 -34.52 3.59 -31.15
N GLY A 191 -34.90 3.48 -32.42
CA GLY A 191 -34.30 4.20 -33.53
C GLY A 191 -35.37 4.74 -34.49
N VAL A 192 -35.05 5.87 -35.11
CA VAL A 192 -35.86 6.48 -36.19
C VAL A 192 -34.93 6.79 -37.35
N GLY A 193 -35.38 6.53 -38.57
CA GLY A 193 -34.60 6.79 -39.78
C GLY A 193 -35.47 7.31 -40.92
N ALA A 194 -34.85 8.02 -41.87
CA ALA A 194 -35.50 8.44 -43.10
C ALA A 194 -34.59 8.16 -44.30
N GLY A 195 -35.17 7.79 -45.44
CA GLY A 195 -34.46 7.53 -46.68
C GLY A 195 -35.12 8.24 -47.86
N PHE A 196 -34.29 8.76 -48.77
CA PHE A 196 -34.73 9.45 -49.98
C PHE A 196 -33.93 8.96 -51.20
N GLY A 197 -34.58 8.76 -52.34
CA GLY A 197 -33.95 8.40 -53.61
C GLY A 197 -34.35 9.34 -54.74
N TRP A 198 -33.42 9.76 -55.59
CA TRP A 198 -33.65 10.67 -56.73
C TRP A 198 -33.52 9.95 -58.07
#